data_AF-A0A928HUD9-F1
#
_entry.id   AF-A0A928HUD9-F1
#
_cell.length_a   1.000
_cell.length_b   1.000
_cell.length_c   1.000
_cell.angle_alpha   90.00
_cell.angle_beta   90.00
_cell.angle_gamma   90.00
#
_symmetry.space_group_name_H-M   'P 1'
#
loop_
_entity.id
_entity.type
_entity.pdbx_description
1 polymer ?
#
loop_
_entity_poly.entity_id
_entity_poly.type
_entity_poly.pdbx_seq_one_letter_code
_entity_poly.pdbx_strand_id
1 'polypeptide(L)'
;MKKLISKLKEKSRRGFTVAEVVVALTIIVLVSGASVLTFATQARVEAKTAQTFEATNIAENAIECFIYAGGDAEAFETAFNENSGYTLEGDGPYTVTKGGVTATITIENERMEITVANSSGEILSKNIELQQP
;
A
#
# COMPACT_ATOMS: atom_id res chain seq x y z
N MET A 1 24.54 -45.95 -33.52
CA MET A 1 24.61 -44.49 -33.23
C MET A 1 24.39 -43.58 -34.44
N LYS A 2 24.94 -43.86 -35.64
CA LYS A 2 24.79 -42.97 -36.83
C LYS A 2 23.34 -42.73 -37.30
N LYS A 3 22.43 -43.70 -37.15
CA LYS A 3 21.00 -43.58 -37.56
C LYS A 3 20.16 -42.63 -36.67
N LEU A 4 20.56 -42.39 -35.42
CA LEU A 4 19.85 -41.48 -34.51
C LEU A 4 20.19 -40.02 -34.80
N ILE A 5 21.45 -39.76 -35.16
CA ILE A 5 21.93 -38.42 -35.51
C ILE A 5 21.33 -37.95 -36.85
N SER A 6 21.09 -38.84 -37.81
CA SER A 6 20.48 -38.46 -39.10
C SER A 6 19.01 -38.03 -38.94
N LYS A 7 18.23 -38.71 -38.08
CA LYS A 7 16.83 -38.33 -37.79
C LYS A 7 16.70 -36.97 -37.09
N LEU A 8 17.65 -36.62 -36.22
CA LEU A 8 17.71 -35.29 -35.60
C LEU A 8 18.07 -34.19 -36.60
N LYS A 9 18.98 -34.48 -37.55
CA LYS A 9 19.37 -33.55 -38.62
C LYS A 9 18.25 -33.30 -39.62
N GLU A 10 17.41 -34.30 -39.88
CA GLU A 10 16.29 -34.22 -40.82
C GLU A 10 15.11 -33.40 -40.26
N LYS A 11 14.89 -33.47 -38.93
CA LYS A 11 13.87 -32.66 -38.25
C LYS A 11 14.25 -31.17 -38.14
N SER A 12 15.54 -30.85 -38.20
CA SER A 12 16.10 -29.49 -38.06
C SER A 12 16.03 -28.64 -39.34
N ARG A 13 15.60 -29.19 -40.49
CA ARG A 13 15.60 -28.49 -41.79
C ARG A 13 14.27 -27.86 -42.21
N ARG A 14 13.23 -27.93 -41.38
CA ARG A 14 12.00 -27.17 -41.60
C ARG A 14 12.16 -25.80 -40.94
N GLY A 15 12.46 -24.78 -41.74
CA GLY A 15 12.40 -23.38 -41.28
C GLY A 15 10.97 -23.01 -40.89
N PHE A 16 10.83 -21.98 -40.06
CA PHE A 16 9.51 -21.46 -39.69
C PHE A 16 8.89 -20.72 -40.87
N THR A 17 7.62 -20.99 -41.15
CA THR A 17 6.83 -20.17 -42.07
C THR A 17 6.55 -18.80 -41.45
N VAL A 18 6.36 -17.76 -42.28
CA VAL A 18 6.01 -16.42 -41.80
C VAL A 18 4.76 -16.45 -40.90
N ALA A 19 3.79 -17.30 -41.23
CA ALA A 19 2.59 -17.50 -40.42
C ALA A 19 2.90 -18.07 -39.02
N GLU A 20 3.78 -19.06 -38.91
CA GLU A 20 4.20 -19.61 -37.60
C GLU A 20 4.93 -18.56 -36.76
N VAL A 21 5.74 -17.70 -37.37
CA VAL A 21 6.42 -16.60 -36.66
C VAL A 21 5.42 -15.56 -36.18
N VAL A 22 4.45 -15.15 -37.00
CA VAL A 22 3.41 -14.20 -36.62
C VAL A 22 2.54 -14.76 -35.50
N VAL A 23 2.15 -16.03 -35.56
CA VAL A 23 1.38 -16.69 -34.49
C VAL A 23 2.20 -16.74 -33.20
N ALA A 24 3.49 -17.12 -33.27
CA ALA A 24 4.36 -17.15 -32.10
C ALA A 24 4.53 -15.76 -31.46
N LEU A 25 4.75 -14.71 -32.26
CA LEU A 25 4.83 -13.33 -31.77
C LEU A 25 3.53 -12.86 -31.14
N THR A 26 2.38 -13.21 -31.72
CA THR A 26 1.06 -12.86 -31.18
C THR A 26 0.85 -13.50 -29.82
N ILE A 27 1.21 -14.77 -29.66
CA ILE A 27 1.15 -15.48 -28.37
C ILE A 27 2.08 -14.82 -27.35
N ILE A 28 3.31 -14.47 -27.74
CA ILE A 28 4.27 -13.79 -26.86
C ILE A 28 3.73 -12.44 -26.40
N VAL A 29 3.13 -11.64 -27.29
CA VAL A 29 2.55 -10.34 -26.94
C VAL A 29 1.37 -10.50 -25.97
N LEU A 30 0.49 -11.46 -26.20
CA LEU A 30 -0.64 -11.73 -25.31
C LEU A 30 -0.19 -12.17 -23.92
N VAL A 31 0.78 -13.10 -23.85
CA VAL A 31 1.31 -13.62 -22.58
C VAL A 31 2.08 -12.54 -21.83
N SER A 32 2.92 -11.76 -22.53
CA SER A 32 3.71 -10.69 -21.92
C SER A 32 2.80 -9.56 -21.43
N GLY A 33 1.79 -9.17 -22.23
CA GLY A 33 0.82 -8.15 -21.85
C GLY A 33 -0.02 -8.55 -20.64
N ALA A 34 -0.49 -9.81 -20.59
CA ALA A 34 -1.20 -10.34 -19.42
C ALA A 34 -0.31 -10.35 -18.17
N SER A 35 0.96 -10.77 -18.31
CA SER A 35 1.92 -10.80 -17.19
C SER A 35 2.17 -9.40 -16.63
N VAL A 36 2.40 -8.40 -17.50
CA VAL A 36 2.59 -7.00 -17.08
C VAL A 36 1.36 -6.48 -16.34
N LEU A 37 0.15 -6.81 -16.82
CA LEU A 37 -1.09 -6.42 -16.16
C LEU A 37 -1.24 -7.07 -14.78
N THR A 38 -0.88 -8.35 -14.64
CA THR A 38 -0.88 -9.06 -13.35
C THR A 38 0.13 -8.46 -12.37
N PHE A 39 1.36 -8.14 -12.81
CA PHE A 39 2.33 -7.46 -11.95
C PHE A 39 1.87 -6.07 -11.52
N ALA A 40 1.29 -5.29 -12.44
CA ALA A 40 0.77 -3.97 -12.13
C ALA A 40 -0.40 -4.01 -11.13
N THR A 41 -1.27 -5.02 -11.23
CA THR A 41 -2.38 -5.21 -10.28
C THR A 41 -1.90 -5.68 -8.92
N GLN A 42 -0.96 -6.62 -8.85
CA GLN A 42 -0.35 -7.05 -7.59
C GLN A 42 0.37 -5.89 -6.88
N ALA A 43 1.19 -5.13 -7.60
CA ALA A 43 1.88 -3.97 -7.04
C ALA A 43 0.92 -2.91 -6.47
N ARG A 44 -0.24 -2.70 -7.13
CA ARG A 44 -1.28 -1.80 -6.61
C ARG A 44 -1.96 -2.33 -5.36
N VAL A 45 -2.20 -3.65 -5.29
CA VAL A 45 -2.77 -4.29 -4.10
C VAL A 45 -1.80 -4.20 -2.94
N GLU A 46 -0.52 -4.54 -3.14
CA GLU A 46 0.51 -4.43 -2.11
C GLU A 46 0.67 -2.99 -1.60
N ALA A 47 0.69 -2.01 -2.50
CA ALA A 47 0.72 -0.60 -2.12
C ALA A 47 -0.52 -0.20 -1.29
N LYS A 48 -1.72 -0.66 -1.67
CA LYS A 48 -2.94 -0.39 -0.90
C LYS A 48 -2.90 -1.07 0.47
N THR A 49 -2.42 -2.32 0.56
CA THR A 49 -2.29 -3.03 1.83
C THR A 49 -1.30 -2.35 2.77
N ALA A 50 -0.14 -1.91 2.26
CA ALA A 50 0.84 -1.17 3.05
C ALA A 50 0.26 0.17 3.56
N GLN A 51 -0.46 0.90 2.70
CA GLN A 51 -1.13 2.14 3.09
C GLN A 51 -2.22 1.91 4.13
N THR A 52 -3.04 0.86 3.99
CA THR A 52 -4.04 0.52 5.00
C THR A 52 -3.40 0.17 6.34
N PHE A 53 -2.30 -0.59 6.32
CA PHE A 53 -1.56 -0.94 7.54
C PHE A 53 -0.98 0.30 8.24
N GLU A 54 -0.35 1.22 7.50
CA GLU A 54 0.15 2.48 8.06
C GLU A 54 -0.99 3.35 8.60
N ALA A 55 -2.11 3.44 7.88
CA ALA A 55 -3.29 4.18 8.33
C ALA A 55 -3.83 3.62 9.66
N THR A 56 -3.92 2.30 9.79
CA THR A 56 -4.36 1.64 11.02
C THR A 56 -3.38 1.90 12.16
N ASN A 57 -2.07 1.73 11.93
CA ASN A 57 -1.06 1.95 12.97
C ASN A 57 -1.06 3.39 13.48
N ILE A 58 -1.13 4.38 12.59
CA ILE A 58 -1.17 5.80 13.00
C ILE A 58 -2.43 6.04 13.85
N ALA A 59 -3.58 5.51 13.43
CA ALA A 59 -4.81 5.69 14.17
C ALA A 59 -4.79 4.99 15.54
N GLU A 60 -4.32 3.75 15.62
CA GLU A 60 -4.23 3.02 16.89
C GLU A 60 -3.28 3.71 17.87
N ASN A 61 -2.09 4.12 17.41
CA ASN A 61 -1.15 4.87 18.25
C ASN A 61 -1.75 6.21 18.72
N ALA A 62 -2.47 6.93 17.85
CA ALA A 62 -3.12 8.18 18.23
C ALA A 62 -4.16 7.95 19.33
N ILE A 63 -4.96 6.89 19.20
CA ILE A 63 -6.00 6.54 20.18
C ILE A 63 -5.37 6.15 21.51
N GLU A 64 -4.35 5.29 21.50
CA GLU A 64 -3.66 4.86 22.71
C GLU A 64 -2.99 6.02 23.43
N CYS A 65 -2.29 6.90 22.69
CA CYS A 65 -1.67 8.10 23.25
C CYS A 65 -2.72 9.07 23.80
N PHE A 66 -3.87 9.21 23.14
CA PHE A 66 -4.95 10.08 23.59
C PHE A 66 -5.61 9.58 24.87
N ILE A 67 -5.85 8.27 24.97
CA ILE A 67 -6.34 7.63 26.19
C ILE A 67 -5.32 7.78 27.33
N TYR A 68 -4.03 7.54 27.04
CA TYR A 68 -2.97 7.69 28.02
C TYR A 68 -2.83 9.13 28.54
N ALA A 69 -3.00 10.11 27.66
CA ALA A 69 -3.00 11.53 27.98
C ALA A 69 -4.26 11.99 28.72
N GLY A 70 -5.27 11.14 28.89
CA GLY A 70 -6.51 11.48 29.58
C GLY A 70 -7.32 12.58 28.88
N GLY A 71 -7.19 12.71 27.55
CA GLY A 71 -7.87 13.75 26.77
C GLY A 71 -7.15 15.09 26.69
N ASP A 72 -6.00 15.25 27.35
CA ASP A 72 -5.19 16.47 27.30
C ASP A 72 -4.34 16.55 26.03
N ALA A 73 -4.34 17.69 25.36
CA ALA A 73 -3.68 17.86 24.06
C ALA A 73 -2.14 17.94 24.17
N GLU A 74 -1.61 18.60 25.21
CA GLU A 74 -0.16 18.77 25.40
C GLU A 74 0.48 17.44 25.85
N ALA A 75 -0.18 16.73 26.75
CA ALA A 75 0.20 15.38 27.15
C ALA A 75 0.07 14.39 25.98
N PHE A 76 -0.95 14.53 25.13
CA PHE A 76 -1.08 13.73 23.90
C PHE A 76 0.10 13.95 22.96
N GLU A 77 0.44 15.20 22.66
CA GLU A 77 1.52 15.54 21.74
C GLU A 77 2.86 14.94 22.19
N THR A 78 3.15 15.08 23.49
CA THR A 78 4.33 14.51 24.13
C THR A 78 4.31 12.97 24.03
N ALA A 79 3.20 12.34 24.46
CA ALA A 79 3.08 10.89 24.44
C ALA A 79 3.20 10.31 23.02
N PHE A 80 2.60 10.98 22.04
CA PHE A 80 2.63 10.54 20.65
C PHE A 80 4.03 10.66 20.05
N ASN A 81 4.72 11.80 20.20
CA ASN A 81 6.06 11.99 19.65
C ASN A 81 7.11 11.06 20.27
N GLU A 82 6.95 10.71 21.56
CA GLU A 82 7.92 9.84 22.26
C GLU A 82 7.65 8.35 22.05
N ASN A 83 6.38 7.92 21.96
CA ASN A 83 6.03 6.50 22.03
C ASN A 83 5.52 5.90 20.71
N SER A 84 4.99 6.70 19.79
CA SER A 84 4.35 6.17 18.57
C SER A 84 5.33 5.82 17.44
N GLY A 85 6.56 6.37 17.48
CA GLY A 85 7.50 6.31 16.36
C GLY A 85 7.08 7.16 15.15
N TYR A 86 6.12 8.06 15.35
CA TYR A 86 5.70 9.10 14.41
C TYR A 86 5.97 10.48 15.00
N THR A 87 6.00 11.49 14.14
CA THR A 87 6.18 12.89 14.55
C THR A 87 4.95 13.67 14.11
N LEU A 88 4.34 14.38 15.05
CA LEU A 88 3.27 15.33 14.77
C LEU A 88 3.88 16.60 14.16
N GLU A 89 3.21 17.11 13.13
CA GLU A 89 3.51 18.41 12.55
C GLU A 89 2.36 19.38 12.84
N GLY A 90 2.71 20.61 13.23
CA GLY A 90 1.78 21.72 13.50
C GLY A 90 1.34 21.84 14.96
N ASP A 91 0.91 23.05 15.34
CA ASP A 91 0.28 23.37 16.64
C ASP A 91 -1.25 23.22 16.53
N GLY A 92 -1.70 22.03 16.14
CA GLY A 92 -3.11 21.76 15.87
C GLY A 92 -3.62 22.34 14.53
N PRO A 93 -4.61 21.69 13.89
CA PRO A 93 -4.78 20.24 13.88
C PRO A 93 -3.46 19.55 13.53
N TYR A 94 -3.10 18.49 14.26
CA TYR A 94 -1.83 17.81 14.08
C TYR A 94 -1.85 16.97 12.81
N THR A 95 -0.76 16.98 12.06
CA THR A 95 -0.62 16.16 10.85
C THR A 95 0.51 15.15 10.97
N VAL A 96 0.26 13.92 10.51
CA VAL A 96 1.27 12.86 10.40
C VAL A 96 1.25 12.32 8.98
N THR A 97 2.38 12.34 8.29
CA THR A 97 2.48 11.79 6.93
C THR A 97 3.53 10.68 6.88
N LYS A 98 3.12 9.46 6.51
CA LYS A 98 4.03 8.31 6.32
C LYS A 98 3.45 7.31 5.32
N GLY A 99 4.32 6.70 4.50
CA GLY A 99 3.90 5.60 3.61
C GLY A 99 2.86 5.99 2.54
N GLY A 100 2.73 7.28 2.19
CA GLY A 100 1.68 7.76 1.29
C GLY A 100 0.30 7.86 1.95
N VAL A 101 0.26 7.91 3.28
CA VAL A 101 -0.90 8.18 4.11
C VAL A 101 -0.65 9.48 4.87
N THR A 102 -1.69 10.31 4.97
CA THR A 102 -1.70 11.50 5.82
C THR A 102 -2.87 11.38 6.79
N ALA A 103 -2.56 11.44 8.08
CA ALA A 103 -3.54 11.55 9.14
C ALA A 103 -3.59 12.99 9.65
N THR A 104 -4.79 13.48 9.90
CA THR A 104 -5.08 14.74 10.56
C THR A 104 -5.80 14.43 11.86
N ILE A 105 -5.25 14.90 12.97
CA ILE A 105 -5.72 14.63 14.33
C ILE A 105 -6.08 15.96 14.97
N THR A 106 -7.31 16.08 15.41
CA THR A 106 -7.83 17.27 16.10
C THR A 106 -8.26 16.85 17.49
N ILE A 107 -7.78 17.57 18.51
CA ILE A 107 -8.19 17.36 19.91
C ILE A 107 -8.90 18.62 20.38
N GLU A 108 -10.17 18.48 20.75
CA GLU A 108 -11.00 19.57 21.26
C GLU A 108 -11.85 19.09 22.43
N ASN A 109 -11.78 19.78 23.58
CA ASN A 109 -12.61 19.49 24.75
C ASN A 109 -12.59 18.00 25.15
N GLU A 110 -11.40 17.40 25.25
CA GLU A 110 -11.20 15.97 25.56
C GLU A 110 -11.84 15.00 24.55
N ARG A 111 -12.10 15.46 23.33
CA ARG A 111 -12.52 14.63 22.20
C ARG A 111 -11.44 14.64 21.14
N MET A 112 -11.21 13.48 20.53
CA MET A 112 -10.28 13.34 19.42
C MET A 112 -11.03 12.98 18.15
N GLU A 113 -10.84 13.79 17.12
CA GLU A 113 -11.21 13.46 15.76
C GLU A 113 -9.96 13.07 14.98
N ILE A 114 -9.99 11.92 14.31
CA ILE A 114 -8.92 11.49 13.42
C ILE A 114 -9.45 11.17 12.03
N THR A 115 -8.91 11.90 11.06
CA THR A 115 -9.16 11.69 9.64
C THR A 115 -7.90 11.15 9.00
N VAL A 116 -7.96 9.94 8.45
CA VAL A 116 -6.84 9.36 7.72
C VAL A 116 -7.18 9.30 6.24
N ALA A 117 -6.31 9.85 5.40
CA ALA A 117 -6.45 9.81 3.95
C ALA A 117 -5.22 9.16 3.32
N ASN A 118 -5.43 8.32 2.32
CA ASN A 118 -4.33 7.83 1.49
C ASN A 118 -4.05 8.77 0.31
N SER A 119 -2.92 8.54 -0.35
CA SER A 119 -2.51 9.23 -1.59
C SER A 119 -3.52 9.19 -2.74
N SER A 120 -4.52 8.30 -2.69
CA SER A 120 -5.61 8.19 -3.67
C SER A 120 -6.85 8.98 -3.29
N GLY A 121 -6.83 9.69 -2.15
CA GLY A 121 -7.96 10.47 -1.64
C GLY A 121 -9.07 9.64 -0.99
N GLU A 122 -8.83 8.36 -0.73
CA GLU A 122 -9.76 7.51 0.03
C GLU A 122 -9.67 7.90 1.51
N ILE A 123 -10.78 8.39 2.07
CA ILE A 123 -10.88 8.76 3.48
C ILE A 123 -11.23 7.50 4.29
N LEU A 124 -10.31 7.09 5.15
CA LEU A 124 -10.48 6.08 6.18
C LEU A 124 -10.70 6.81 7.51
N SER A 125 -11.84 7.49 7.68
CA SER A 125 -12.13 8.25 8.89
C SER A 125 -12.59 7.33 10.04
N LYS A 126 -12.15 7.65 11.27
CA LYS A 126 -12.61 6.98 12.49
C LYS A 126 -12.80 8.04 13.58
N ASN A 127 -14.04 8.38 13.89
CA ASN A 127 -14.34 9.31 14.98
C ASN A 127 -14.33 8.55 16.31
N ILE A 128 -13.59 9.03 17.31
CA ILE A 128 -13.57 8.42 18.65
C ILE A 128 -13.93 9.49 19.69
N GLU A 129 -15.15 9.39 20.21
CA GLU A 129 -15.54 10.11 21.42
C GLU A 129 -15.13 9.28 22.64
N LEU A 130 -14.29 9.83 23.52
CA LEU A 130 -14.12 9.25 24.85
C LEU A 130 -15.40 9.53 25.65
N GLN A 131 -16.16 8.47 25.96
CA GLN A 131 -17.17 8.57 27.00
C GLN A 131 -16.44 8.57 28.34
N GLN A 132 -16.44 9.71 29.03
CA GLN A 132 -16.06 9.75 30.45
C GLN A 132 -16.98 8.79 31.25
N PRO A 133 -16.44 8.06 32.25
CA PRO A 133 -17.25 7.20 33.13
C PRO A 133 -18.25 7.97 34.00
#